data_AF-A0A7C2ADT1-F1
#
_entry.id   AF-A0A7C2ADT1-F1
#
_cell.length_a   1.000
_cell.length_b   1.000
_cell.length_c   1.000
_cell.angle_alpha   90.00
_cell.angle_beta   90.00
_cell.angle_gamma   90.00
#
_symmetry.space_group_name_H-M   'P 1'
#
loop_
_entity.id
_entity.type
_entity.pdbx_description
1 polymer ?
#
loop_
_entity_poly.entity_id
_entity_poly.type
_entity_poly.pdbx_seq_one_letter_code
_entity_poly.pdbx_strand_id
1 'polypeptide(L)'
;MRRKDRFGCSEALNYISGYLDKDLDSSLYDMLDKHIRSCKSCRSLFNTLKKTLGLCRKFKPEVEVAEVKEEELSKTLKREIEAFRRFIQGQKKC
;
A
#
# COMPACT_ATOMS: atom_id res chain seq x y z
N MET A 1 -27.97 10.95 23.63
CA MET A 1 -27.25 11.39 22.42
C MET A 1 -26.01 10.51 22.21
N ARG A 2 -26.03 9.57 21.26
CA ARG A 2 -24.83 8.78 20.86
C ARG A 2 -24.03 9.60 19.85
N ARG A 3 -22.79 10.01 20.18
CA ARG A 3 -21.88 10.67 19.22
C ARG A 3 -21.41 9.64 18.21
N LYS A 4 -21.97 9.65 16.99
CA LYS A 4 -21.70 8.67 15.93
C LYS A 4 -20.49 9.05 15.05
N ASP A 5 -19.84 10.18 15.33
CA ASP A 5 -18.92 10.82 14.38
C ASP A 5 -17.49 11.03 14.92
N ARG A 6 -16.95 10.08 15.69
CA ARG A 6 -15.52 10.09 16.05
C ARG A 6 -14.84 8.81 15.58
N PHE A 7 -13.89 8.97 14.67
CA PHE A 7 -13.00 7.91 14.21
C PHE A 7 -12.19 7.38 15.41
N GLY A 8 -12.55 6.18 15.87
CA GLY A 8 -12.04 5.56 17.09
C GLY A 8 -10.97 4.49 16.83
N CYS A 9 -10.49 3.88 17.91
CA CYS A 9 -9.46 2.83 17.81
C CYS A 9 -9.97 1.58 17.08
N SER A 10 -11.27 1.28 17.18
CA SER A 10 -11.86 0.11 16.51
C SER A 10 -11.90 0.31 15.00
N GLU A 11 -12.34 1.49 14.56
CA GLU A 11 -12.32 1.88 13.15
C GLU A 11 -10.87 1.94 12.64
N ALA A 12 -9.96 2.47 13.45
CA ALA A 12 -8.55 2.51 13.10
C ALA A 12 -7.96 1.12 12.86
N LEU A 13 -8.31 0.13 13.71
CA LEU A 13 -7.86 -1.24 13.55
C LEU A 13 -8.43 -1.88 12.27
N ASN A 14 -9.69 -1.62 11.94
CA ASN A 14 -10.33 -2.17 10.73
C ASN A 14 -9.65 -1.70 9.44
N TYR A 15 -9.13 -0.47 9.41
CA TYR A 15 -8.56 0.14 8.21
C TYR A 15 -7.02 0.20 8.20
N ILE A 16 -6.35 -0.29 9.24
CA ILE A 16 -4.89 -0.16 9.37
C ILE A 16 -4.12 -0.88 8.27
N SER A 17 -4.63 -2.01 7.78
CA SER A 17 -4.01 -2.76 6.67
C SER A 17 -4.08 -1.95 5.37
N GLY A 18 -5.26 -1.44 5.01
CA GLY A 18 -5.41 -0.56 3.84
C GLY A 18 -4.52 0.67 3.92
N TYR A 19 -4.34 1.25 5.11
CA TYR A 19 -3.41 2.38 5.30
C TYR A 19 -1.94 1.98 5.05
N LEU A 20 -1.52 0.79 5.50
CA LEU A 20 -0.17 0.28 5.27
C LEU A 20 0.08 -0.03 3.79
N ASP A 21 -0.95 -0.52 3.09
CA ASP A 21 -0.90 -0.90 1.68
C ASP A 21 -1.18 0.28 0.73
N LYS A 22 -1.50 1.47 1.27
CA LYS A 22 -1.91 2.67 0.54
C LYS A 22 -3.16 2.45 -0.33
N ASP A 23 -4.06 1.59 0.15
CA ASP A 23 -5.32 1.22 -0.47
C ASP A 23 -6.49 1.76 0.36
N LEU A 24 -6.57 3.09 0.45
CA LEU A 24 -7.67 3.81 1.09
C LEU A 24 -8.01 5.04 0.26
N ASP A 25 -9.27 5.45 0.27
CA ASP A 25 -9.65 6.77 -0.21
C ASP A 25 -9.01 7.88 0.65
N SER A 26 -8.88 9.07 0.07
CA SER A 26 -8.19 10.20 0.70
C SER A 26 -8.82 10.64 2.02
N SER A 27 -10.15 10.61 2.13
CA SER A 27 -10.88 11.01 3.34
C SER A 27 -10.57 10.04 4.49
N LEU A 28 -10.64 8.74 4.21
CA LEU A 28 -10.38 7.70 5.18
C LEU A 28 -8.91 7.65 5.60
N TYR A 29 -8.00 7.87 4.65
CA TYR A 29 -6.57 8.00 4.94
C TYR A 29 -6.29 9.13 5.94
N ASP A 30 -6.87 10.32 5.72
CA ASP A 30 -6.65 11.48 6.59
C ASP A 30 -7.23 11.29 8.00
N MET A 31 -8.42 10.68 8.10
CA MET A 31 -9.03 10.38 9.41
C MET A 31 -8.18 9.39 10.21
N LEU A 32 -7.70 8.34 9.55
CA LEU A 32 -6.86 7.32 10.16
C LEU A 32 -5.47 7.86 10.52
N ASP A 33 -4.84 8.65 9.65
CA ASP A 33 -3.55 9.29 9.93
C ASP A 33 -3.63 10.20 11.17
N LYS A 34 -4.67 11.04 11.25
CA LYS A 34 -4.94 11.87 12.42
C LYS A 34 -5.14 11.03 13.68
N HIS A 35 -5.85 9.91 13.60
CA HIS A 35 -6.06 9.02 14.74
C HIS A 35 -4.74 8.36 15.20
N ILE A 36 -3.96 7.78 14.29
CA ILE A 36 -2.65 7.17 14.60
C ILE A 36 -1.71 8.21 15.24
N ARG A 37 -1.76 9.47 14.79
CA ARG A 37 -0.99 10.57 15.38
C ARG A 37 -1.54 11.06 16.72
N SER A 38 -2.81 10.92 17.04
CA SER A 38 -3.36 11.41 18.32
C SER A 38 -3.45 10.33 19.40
N CYS A 39 -3.58 9.06 19.01
CA CYS A 39 -3.77 7.92 19.91
C CYS A 39 -2.46 7.15 20.13
N LYS A 40 -1.93 7.17 21.36
CA LYS A 40 -0.70 6.45 21.74
C LYS A 40 -0.77 4.96 21.45
N SER A 41 -1.90 4.32 21.74
CA SER A 41 -2.09 2.88 21.56
C SER A 41 -2.06 2.48 20.08
N CYS A 42 -2.82 3.19 19.24
CA CYS A 42 -2.83 2.95 17.79
C CYS A 42 -1.48 3.26 17.15
N ARG A 43 -0.78 4.31 17.62
CA ARG A 43 0.58 4.60 17.16
C ARG A 43 1.55 3.45 17.48
N SER A 44 1.47 2.90 18.69
CA SER A 44 2.31 1.78 19.10
C SER A 44 2.04 0.54 18.24
N LEU A 45 0.76 0.21 18.02
CA LEU A 45 0.34 -0.89 17.15
C LEU A 45 0.88 -0.71 15.72
N PHE A 46 0.67 0.46 15.13
CA PHE A 46 1.15 0.79 13.80
C PHE A 46 2.66 0.62 13.65
N ASN A 47 3.43 1.11 14.63
CA ASN A 47 4.88 0.95 14.64
C ASN A 47 5.30 -0.52 14.72
N THR A 48 4.60 -1.34 15.51
CA THR A 48 4.85 -2.79 15.58
C THR A 48 4.55 -3.45 14.24
N LEU A 49 3.39 -3.16 13.62
CA LEU A 49 3.03 -3.70 12.31
C LEU A 49 4.06 -3.34 11.23
N LYS A 50 4.54 -2.08 11.21
CA LYS A 50 5.63 -1.66 10.31
C LYS A 50 6.90 -2.48 10.49
N LYS A 51 7.29 -2.75 11.74
CA LYS A 51 8.46 -3.60 12.04
C LYS A 51 8.23 -5.03 11.56
N THR A 52 7.05 -5.60 11.83
CA THR A 52 6.67 -6.94 11.35
C THR A 52 6.75 -7.04 9.83
N LEU A 53 6.19 -6.07 9.09
CA LEU A 53 6.30 -6.01 7.63
C LEU A 53 7.75 -5.91 7.18
N GLY A 54 8.59 -5.14 7.88
CA GLY A 54 10.02 -5.07 7.63
C GLY A 54 10.73 -6.42 7.80
N LEU A 55 10.33 -7.22 8.78
CA LEU A 55 10.85 -8.59 8.98
C LEU A 55 10.37 -9.52 7.87
N CYS A 56 9.07 -9.51 7.53
CA CYS A 56 8.51 -10.33 6.46
C CYS A 56 9.16 -10.03 5.10
N ARG A 57 9.49 -8.77 4.80
CA ARG A 57 10.18 -8.40 3.54
C ARG A 57 11.64 -8.85 3.48
N LYS A 58 12.28 -9.02 4.64
CA LYS A 58 13.65 -9.56 4.74
C LYS A 58 13.68 -11.08 4.73
N PHE A 59 12.53 -11.71 5.01
CA PHE A 59 12.41 -13.15 4.94
C PHE A 59 12.60 -13.59 3.49
N LYS A 60 13.72 -14.26 3.24
CA LYS A 60 13.99 -14.94 1.98
C LYS A 60 13.71 -16.42 2.21
N PRO A 61 12.51 -16.93 1.86
CA PRO A 61 12.31 -18.36 1.85
C PRO A 61 13.26 -18.98 0.81
N GLU A 62 13.79 -20.17 1.08
CA GLU A 62 14.44 -21.00 0.05
C GLU A 62 13.36 -21.44 -0.94
N VAL A 63 12.98 -20.54 -1.82
CA VAL A 63 12.16 -20.84 -2.99
C VAL A 63 13.12 -20.76 -4.16
N GLU A 64 13.25 -21.87 -4.89
CA GLU A 64 13.81 -21.85 -6.24
C GLU A 64 12.85 -21.05 -7.13
N VAL A 65 12.97 -19.73 -7.08
CA VAL A 65 12.40 -18.88 -8.12
C VAL A 65 13.20 -19.23 -9.35
N ALA A 66 12.58 -19.88 -10.33
CA ALA A 66 13.20 -20.07 -11.64
C ALA A 66 13.84 -18.74 -12.03
N GLU A 67 15.15 -18.72 -12.27
CA GLU A 67 15.89 -17.49 -12.51
C GLU A 67 15.35 -16.81 -13.78
N VAL A 68 14.33 -15.97 -13.62
CA VAL A 68 13.92 -15.05 -14.66
C VAL A 68 15.01 -13.99 -14.65
N LYS A 69 15.90 -14.07 -15.64
CA LYS A 69 16.95 -13.08 -15.83
C LYS A 69 16.32 -11.70 -15.76
N GLU A 70 16.82 -10.87 -14.85
CA GLU A 70 16.33 -9.50 -14.60
C GLU A 70 16.21 -8.69 -15.90
N GLU A 71 17.10 -8.98 -16.85
CA GLU A 71 17.13 -8.44 -18.20
C GLU A 71 15.87 -8.76 -19.02
N GLU A 72 15.36 -9.99 -18.96
CA GLU A 72 14.17 -10.42 -19.72
C GLU A 72 12.89 -9.84 -19.13
N LEU A 73 12.80 -9.76 -17.79
CA LEU A 73 11.71 -9.07 -17.10
C LEU A 73 11.73 -7.57 -17.44
N SER A 74 12.89 -6.93 -17.37
CA SER A 74 13.06 -5.50 -17.67
C SER A 74 12.74 -5.17 -19.12
N LYS A 75 13.15 -6.02 -20.08
CA LYS A 75 12.83 -5.85 -21.50
C LYS A 75 11.33 -5.94 -21.75
N THR A 76 10.68 -6.97 -21.17
CA THR A 76 9.23 -7.17 -21.32
C THR A 76 8.45 -6.00 -20.74
N LEU A 77 8.77 -5.58 -19.50
CA LEU A 77 8.11 -4.46 -18.85
C LEU A 77 8.25 -3.15 -19.65
N LYS A 78 9.44 -2.85 -20.18
CA LYS A 78 9.66 -1.66 -21.03
C LYS A 78 8.81 -1.67 -22.29
N ARG A 79 8.73 -2.82 -22.98
CA ARG A 79 7.91 -2.97 -24.19
C ARG A 79 6.43 -2.71 -23.90
N GLU A 80 5.90 -3.27 -22.81
CA GLU A 80 4.50 -3.07 -22.41
C GLU A 80 4.20 -1.61 -22.04
N ILE A 81 5.10 -0.95 -21.29
CA ILE A 81 4.97 0.49 -20.95
C ILE A 81 4.98 1.35 -22.22
N GLU A 82 5.88 1.08 -23.17
CA GLU A 82 5.94 1.81 -24.43
C GLU A 82 4.68 1.60 -25.29
N ALA A 83 4.18 0.37 -25.37
CA ALA A 83 2.95 0.04 -26.07
C ALA A 83 1.76 0.81 -25.47
N PHE A 84 1.62 0.79 -24.15
CA PHE A 84 0.57 1.53 -23.43
C PHE A 84 0.70 3.05 -23.66
N ARG A 85 1.92 3.59 -23.65
CA ARG A 85 2.18 5.02 -23.92
C ARG A 85 1.74 5.43 -25.32
N ARG A 86 2.03 4.60 -26.34
CA ARG A 86 1.60 4.83 -27.73
C ARG A 86 0.08 4.80 -27.85
N PHE A 87 -0.58 3.84 -27.18
CA PHE A 87 -2.03 3.75 -27.16
C PHE A 87 -2.69 5.02 -26.61
N ILE A 88 -2.22 5.52 -25.45
CA ILE A 88 -2.74 6.76 -24.84
C ILE A 88 -2.48 7.99 -25.74
N GLN A 89 -1.33 8.06 -26.41
CA GLN A 89 -1.02 9.15 -27.34
C GLN A 89 -1.85 9.08 -28.64
N GLY A 90 -2.19 7.89 -29.11
CA GLY A 90 -3.09 7.67 -30.24
C GLY A 90 -4.51 8.12 -29.95
N GLN A 91 -5.01 7.87 -28.73
CA GLN A 91 -6.33 8.32 -28.28
C GLN A 91 -6.44 9.85 -28.09
N LYS A 92 -5.33 10.55 -27.84
CA LYS A 92 -5.30 12.03 -27.74
C LYS A 92 -5.35 12.75 -29.09
N LYS A 93 -5.25 12.03 -30.22
CA LYS A 93 -5.28 12.59 -31.58
C LYS A 93 -6.65 12.48 -32.27
N CYS A 94 -7.64 11.88 -31.60
CA CYS A 94 -9.04 11.88 -32.01
C CYS A 94 -9.81 12.96 -31.25
#